data_AF-A0A7X3V4S0-F1
#
_entry.id   AF-A0A7X3V4S0-F1
#
_cell.length_a   1.000
_cell.length_b   1.000
_cell.length_c   1.000
_cell.angle_alpha   90.00
_cell.angle_beta   90.00
_cell.angle_gamma   90.00
#
_symmetry.space_group_name_H-M   'P 1'
#
loop_
_entity.id
_entity.type
_entity.pdbx_description
1 polymer ?
#
loop_
_entity_poly.entity_id
_entity_poly.type
_entity_poly.pdbx_seq_one_letter_code
_entity_poly.pdbx_strand_id
1 'polypeptide(L)'
;MSRIHFVVKETAKARYQAQAEREGKSLGRWMREAAEAKLASARPRLFTVEELREFAARCDARHPPGAREPDWPEVKRMLVETRYPDLEVD
;
A
#
# COMPACT_ATOMS: atom_id res chain seq x y z
N MET A 1 -29.64 0.37 -2.84
CA MET A 1 -28.32 0.83 -2.35
C MET A 1 -27.87 -0.10 -1.24
N SER A 2 -26.69 -0.72 -1.35
CA SER A 2 -26.18 -1.60 -0.29
C SER A 2 -25.71 -0.78 0.92
N ARG A 3 -26.01 -1.28 2.13
CA ARG A 3 -25.54 -0.66 3.38
C ARG A 3 -24.16 -1.20 3.72
N ILE A 4 -23.20 -0.30 3.88
CA ILE A 4 -21.82 -0.64 4.26
C ILE A 4 -21.60 -0.15 5.69
N HIS A 5 -21.17 -1.06 6.56
CA HIS A 5 -20.74 -0.76 7.93
C HIS A 5 -19.22 -0.86 8.00
N PHE A 6 -18.57 0.11 8.62
CA PHE A 6 -17.14 0.10 8.85
C PHE A 6 -16.84 0.67 10.24
N VAL A 7 -15.80 0.15 10.88
CA VAL A 7 -15.36 0.59 12.20
C VAL A 7 -14.18 1.53 12.00
N VAL A 8 -14.26 2.72 12.61
CA VAL A 8 -13.21 3.74 12.59
C VAL A 8 -12.90 4.16 14.01
N LYS A 9 -11.66 4.60 14.24
CA LYS A 9 -11.30 5.29 15.49
C LYS A 9 -12.14 6.55 15.64
N GLU A 10 -12.52 6.89 16.87
CA GLU A 10 -13.37 8.06 17.13
C GLU A 10 -12.72 9.37 16.62
N THR A 11 -11.40 9.48 16.74
CA THR A 11 -10.65 10.63 16.20
C THR A 11 -10.74 10.77 14.69
N ALA A 12 -10.79 9.66 13.95
CA ALA A 12 -10.97 9.68 12.51
C ALA A 12 -12.41 10.06 12.15
N LYS A 13 -13.40 9.52 12.86
CA LYS A 13 -14.82 9.85 12.68
C LYS A 13 -15.07 11.34 12.88
N ALA A 14 -14.54 11.96 13.93
CA ALA A 14 -14.68 13.39 14.19
C ALA A 14 -14.12 14.24 13.05
N ARG A 15 -12.95 13.86 12.51
CA ARG A 15 -12.34 14.54 11.35
C ARG A 15 -13.19 14.43 10.09
N TYR A 16 -13.74 13.25 9.81
CA TYR A 16 -14.60 13.04 8.63
C TYR A 16 -15.92 13.81 8.75
N GLN A 17 -16.51 13.84 9.95
CA GLN A 17 -17.72 14.60 10.22
C GLN A 17 -17.51 16.10 9.99
N ALA A 18 -16.45 16.67 10.57
CA ALA A 18 -16.10 18.08 10.38
C ALA A 18 -15.85 18.43 8.90
N GLN A 19 -15.23 17.53 8.13
CA GLN A 19 -15.00 17.74 6.71
C GLN A 19 -16.30 17.65 5.89
N ALA A 20 -17.18 16.71 6.22
CA ALA A 20 -18.49 16.59 5.58
C ALA A 20 -19.35 17.84 5.81
N GLU A 21 -19.34 18.37 7.03
CA GLU A 21 -20.05 19.60 7.40
C GLU A 21 -19.53 20.83 6.65
N ARG A 22 -18.19 20.98 6.55
CA ARG A 22 -17.56 22.05 5.75
C ARG A 22 -17.97 22.02 4.28
N GLU A 23 -18.25 20.83 3.75
CA GLU A 23 -18.69 20.63 2.37
C GLU A 23 -20.23 20.62 2.23
N GLY A 24 -20.99 20.83 3.31
CA GLY A 24 -22.45 20.81 3.29
C GLY A 24 -23.06 19.44 2.99
N LYS A 25 -22.36 18.35 3.34
CA LYS A 25 -22.74 16.97 3.04
C LYS A 25 -23.01 16.19 4.33
N SER A 26 -23.85 15.16 4.23
CA SER A 26 -23.90 14.14 5.29
C SER A 26 -22.62 13.30 5.27
N LEU A 27 -22.18 12.81 6.44
CA LEU A 27 -21.00 11.95 6.54
C LEU A 27 -21.03 10.77 5.58
N GLY A 28 -22.19 10.10 5.47
CA GLY A 28 -22.34 8.96 4.57
C GLY A 28 -22.28 9.32 3.08
N ARG A 29 -22.72 10.53 2.69
CA ARG A 29 -22.55 11.02 1.32
C ARG A 29 -21.09 11.36 1.06
N TRP A 30 -20.47 12.11 1.97
CA TRP A 30 -19.08 12.52 1.88
C TRP A 30 -18.12 11.31 1.77
N MET A 31 -18.31 10.30 2.62
CA MET A 31 -17.50 9.06 2.59
C MET A 31 -17.62 8.30 1.27
N ARG A 32 -18.81 8.27 0.65
CA ARG A 32 -19.01 7.59 -0.64
C ARG A 32 -18.30 8.32 -1.76
N GLU A 33 -18.49 9.63 -1.85
CA GLU A 33 -17.81 10.46 -2.86
C GLU A 33 -16.29 10.39 -2.71
N ALA A 34 -15.78 10.40 -1.47
CA ALA A 34 -14.36 10.22 -1.20
C ALA A 34 -13.85 8.83 -1.62
N ALA A 35 -14.63 7.77 -1.38
CA ALA A 35 -14.30 6.42 -1.81
C ALA A 35 -14.31 6.28 -3.33
N GLU A 36 -15.30 6.84 -4.03
CA GLU A 36 -15.39 6.87 -5.49
C GLU A 36 -14.22 7.63 -6.10
N ALA A 37 -13.87 8.81 -5.56
CA ALA A 37 -12.70 9.57 -6.00
C ALA A 37 -11.40 8.78 -5.77
N LYS A 38 -11.30 8.05 -4.66
CA LYS A 38 -10.14 7.19 -4.38
C LYS A 38 -10.07 6.02 -5.35
N LEU A 39 -11.18 5.40 -5.71
CA LEU A 39 -11.23 4.31 -6.69
C LEU A 39 -10.94 4.81 -8.11
N ALA A 40 -11.48 5.97 -8.50
CA ALA A 40 -11.22 6.56 -9.80
C ALA A 40 -9.74 6.96 -9.98
N SER A 41 -9.09 7.45 -8.91
CA SER A 41 -7.66 7.74 -8.89
C SER A 41 -6.78 6.48 -8.74
N ALA A 42 -7.30 5.44 -8.10
CA ALA A 42 -6.67 4.14 -8.05
C ALA A 42 -6.87 3.41 -9.37
N ARG A 43 -6.06 3.76 -10.38
CA ARG A 43 -5.79 2.80 -11.46
C ARG A 43 -4.89 1.72 -10.87
N PRO A 44 -5.35 0.46 -10.66
CA PRO A 44 -4.40 -0.61 -10.46
C PRO A 44 -3.48 -0.60 -11.67
N ARG A 45 -2.17 -0.50 -11.46
CA ARG A 45 -1.22 -0.69 -12.56
C ARG A 45 -1.32 -2.16 -12.94
N LEU A 46 -2.11 -2.44 -13.96
CA LEU A 46 -2.18 -3.75 -14.58
C LEU A 46 -0.92 -3.89 -15.40
N PHE A 47 -0.03 -4.79 -14.98
CA PHE A 47 1.12 -5.15 -15.78
C PHE A 47 0.67 -6.09 -16.89
N THR A 48 1.12 -5.81 -18.10
CA THR A 48 1.02 -6.77 -19.20
C THR A 48 1.93 -7.97 -18.94
N VAL A 49 1.64 -9.10 -19.60
CA VAL A 49 2.52 -10.28 -19.53
C VAL A 49 3.94 -9.94 -19.97
N GLU A 50 4.09 -9.05 -20.96
CA GLU A 50 5.40 -8.63 -21.46
C GLU A 50 6.16 -7.77 -20.44
N GLU A 51 5.50 -6.82 -19.78
CA GLU A 51 6.12 -6.04 -18.69
C GLU A 51 6.61 -6.94 -17.54
N LEU A 52 5.89 -8.02 -17.23
CA LEU A 52 6.30 -8.99 -16.22
C LEU A 52 7.53 -9.79 -16.68
N ARG A 53 7.58 -10.20 -17.96
CA ARG A 53 8.74 -10.89 -18.54
C ARG A 53 9.99 -10.01 -18.52
N GLU A 54 9.87 -8.76 -18.96
CA GLU A 54 10.97 -7.80 -18.91
C GLU A 54 11.45 -7.55 -17.48
N PHE A 55 10.52 -7.43 -16.53
CA PHE A 55 10.87 -7.28 -15.13
C PHE A 55 11.65 -8.49 -14.60
N ALA A 56 11.18 -9.71 -14.88
CA ALA A 56 11.86 -10.94 -14.50
C ALA A 56 13.27 -11.01 -15.10
N ALA A 57 13.41 -10.75 -16.41
CA ALA A 57 14.70 -10.72 -17.09
C ALA A 57 15.68 -9.70 -16.48
N ARG A 58 15.20 -8.52 -16.06
CA ARG A 58 16.01 -7.53 -15.34
C ARG A 58 16.41 -7.98 -13.94
N CYS A 59 15.58 -8.76 -13.25
CA CYS A 59 15.95 -9.38 -11.99
C CYS A 59 17.06 -10.41 -12.23
N ASP A 60 16.85 -11.34 -13.14
CA ASP A 60 17.82 -12.39 -13.46
C ASP A 60 19.17 -11.81 -13.89
N ALA A 61 19.18 -10.78 -14.74
CA ALA A 61 20.41 -10.12 -15.17
C ALA A 61 21.17 -9.41 -14.03
N ARG A 62 20.49 -9.02 -12.94
CA ARG A 62 21.13 -8.43 -11.76
C ARG A 62 21.72 -9.48 -10.82
N HIS A 63 21.32 -10.74 -10.95
CA HIS A 63 21.87 -11.84 -10.16
C HIS A 63 23.05 -12.47 -10.92
N PRO A 64 24.28 -12.41 -10.37
CA PRO A 64 25.41 -13.12 -10.95
C PRO A 64 25.09 -14.62 -11.07
N PRO A 65 25.53 -15.30 -12.16
CA PRO A 65 25.46 -16.75 -12.23
C PRO A 65 26.12 -17.38 -11.00
N GLY A 66 25.38 -18.22 -10.27
CA GLY A 66 25.86 -18.86 -9.04
C GLY A 66 25.70 -18.02 -7.76
N ALA A 67 25.02 -16.88 -7.81
CA ALA A 67 24.64 -16.16 -6.59
C ALA A 67 23.76 -17.05 -5.71
N ARG A 68 24.16 -17.23 -4.45
CA ARG A 68 23.37 -17.95 -3.45
C ARG A 68 22.20 -17.08 -3.03
N GLU A 69 21.01 -17.64 -2.98
CA GLU A 69 19.91 -16.98 -2.26
C GLU A 69 20.28 -16.89 -0.77
N PRO A 70 20.10 -15.71 -0.15
CA PRO A 70 20.36 -15.55 1.27
C PRO A 70 19.39 -16.44 2.07
N ASP A 71 19.89 -17.02 3.16
CA ASP A 71 19.04 -17.75 4.08
C ASP A 71 18.14 -16.80 4.89
N TRP A 72 17.14 -17.35 5.58
CA TRP A 72 16.18 -16.55 6.30
C TRP A 72 16.82 -15.63 7.37
N PRO A 73 17.79 -16.08 8.18
CA PRO A 73 18.58 -15.20 9.04
C PRO A 73 19.29 -14.04 8.30
N GLU A 74 19.91 -14.30 7.15
CA GLU A 74 20.56 -13.28 6.33
C GLU A 74 19.56 -12.25 5.80
N VAL A 75 18.41 -12.69 5.29
CA VAL A 75 17.34 -11.79 4.82
C VAL A 75 16.86 -10.88 5.95
N LYS A 76 16.68 -11.41 7.17
CA LYS A 76 16.29 -10.59 8.33
C LYS A 76 17.30 -9.48 8.62
N ARG A 77 18.61 -9.79 8.58
CA ARG A 77 19.67 -8.78 8.78
C ARG A 77 19.64 -7.72 7.69
N MET A 78 19.57 -8.12 6.43
CA MET A 78 19.49 -7.18 5.30
C MET A 78 18.29 -6.24 5.39
N LEU A 79 17.13 -6.73 5.83
CA LEU A 79 15.92 -5.91 5.99
C LEU A 79 16.05 -4.86 7.10
N VAL A 80 16.75 -5.17 8.18
CA VAL A 80 17.08 -4.21 9.23
C VAL A 80 18.03 -3.16 8.65
N GLU A 81 19.16 -3.59 8.08
CA GLU A 81 20.20 -2.71 7.54
C GLU A 81 19.72 -1.77 6.42
N THR A 82 18.78 -2.21 5.58
CA THR A 82 18.30 -1.43 4.42
C THR A 82 17.03 -0.62 4.68
N ARG A 83 16.25 -0.95 5.72
CA ARG A 83 14.94 -0.31 5.97
C ARG A 83 14.88 0.49 7.27
N TYR A 84 15.76 0.20 8.23
CA TYR A 84 15.83 0.86 9.54
C TYR A 84 17.27 0.79 10.09
N PRO A 85 18.14 1.78 9.82
CA PRO A 85 19.53 1.75 10.28
C PRO A 85 19.68 1.71 11.83
N ASP A 86 18.60 1.95 12.58
CA ASP A 86 18.61 2.08 14.05
C ASP A 86 17.90 0.94 14.82
N LEU A 87 17.59 -0.20 14.19
CA LEU A 87 17.06 -1.35 14.93
C LEU A 87 18.21 -2.30 15.32
N GLU A 88 18.72 -2.14 16.54
CA GLU A 88 19.59 -3.13 17.18
C GLU A 88 18.86 -4.48 17.29
N VAL A 89 19.54 -5.54 16.87
CA VAL A 89 19.04 -6.91 16.92
C VAL A 89 19.68 -7.59 18.13
N ASP A 90 18.87 -7.83 19.17
CA ASP A 90 19.21 -8.68 20.33
C ASP A 90 19.47 -10.15 19.94
#